data_AF-A0A967UZQ4-F1
#
_entry.id   AF-A0A967UZQ4-F1
#
_cell.length_a   1.000
_cell.length_b   1.000
_cell.length_c   1.000
_cell.angle_alpha   90.00
_cell.angle_beta   90.00
_cell.angle_gamma   90.00
#
_symmetry.space_group_name_H-M   'P 1'
#
loop_
_entity.id
_entity.type
_entity.pdbx_description
1 polymer ?
#
loop_
_entity_poly.entity_id
_entity_poly.type
_entity_poly.pdbx_seq_one_letter_code
_entity_poly.pdbx_strand_id
1 'polypeptide(L)'
;MGAGAANFIDVQLRKAVDAGLIEGPRMVACGRDVVTTGDSVDMHPDWWNLKMSGLARVCDGPDEFRKAVREEIKNGVDIIKLYVTGGHGLPLDYEVMSMTEAELEAAVEAAHERGKKIRGHIINKRGILASARAGLDIIDHGDGMDAEAIDVVAENGCFVAPSLYFSWNILEDKRQNGTSSFEAWIPEMQQTFDSHAERLPELEKAGVPLLLGDDFGVGWMPHGDYARELLAYRDAGMDPLTV
;
A
#
# COMPACT_ATOMS: atom_id res chain seq x y z
N MET A 1 7.90 -6.56 -2.80
CA MET A 1 6.97 -7.53 -2.16
C MET A 1 5.60 -7.33 -2.79
N GLY A 2 4.66 -8.27 -2.69
CA GLY A 2 3.31 -8.06 -3.21
C GLY A 2 2.56 -6.95 -2.46
N ALA A 3 1.70 -6.22 -3.16
CA ALA A 3 0.87 -5.13 -2.62
C ALA A 3 -0.58 -5.18 -3.15
N GLY A 4 -1.04 -6.38 -3.53
CA GLY A 4 -2.28 -6.62 -4.24
C GLY A 4 -2.03 -7.36 -5.56
N ALA A 5 -2.80 -8.41 -5.83
CA ALA A 5 -2.67 -9.21 -7.05
C ALA A 5 -4.00 -9.89 -7.42
N ALA A 6 -4.42 -9.69 -8.66
CA ALA A 6 -5.63 -10.33 -9.17
C ALA A 6 -5.48 -11.85 -9.29
N ASN A 7 -6.52 -12.57 -8.89
CA ASN A 7 -6.68 -14.02 -9.05
C ASN A 7 -5.54 -14.84 -8.44
N PHE A 8 -4.90 -14.34 -7.37
CA PHE A 8 -3.75 -14.99 -6.74
C PHE A 8 -2.63 -15.32 -7.73
N ILE A 9 -2.47 -14.52 -8.79
CA ILE A 9 -1.49 -14.79 -9.84
C ILE A 9 -0.06 -14.77 -9.28
N ASP A 10 0.20 -13.89 -8.32
CA ASP A 10 1.45 -13.79 -7.58
C ASP A 10 1.79 -15.06 -6.77
N VAL A 11 0.80 -15.68 -6.12
CA VAL A 11 0.98 -16.98 -5.43
C VAL A 11 1.33 -18.07 -6.43
N GLN A 12 0.67 -18.09 -7.59
CA GLN A 12 0.92 -19.08 -8.63
C GLN A 12 2.30 -18.90 -9.27
N LEU A 13 2.68 -17.65 -9.56
CA LEU A 13 4.00 -17.29 -10.08
C LEU A 13 5.10 -17.66 -9.07
N ARG A 14 4.92 -17.33 -7.78
CA ARG A 14 5.86 -17.72 -6.72
C ARG A 14 6.08 -19.23 -6.72
N LYS A 15 5.00 -20.03 -6.75
CA LYS A 15 5.10 -21.50 -6.79
C LYS A 15 5.85 -21.99 -8.03
N ALA A 16 5.61 -21.38 -9.19
CA ALA A 16 6.30 -21.75 -10.42
C ALA A 16 7.80 -21.42 -10.36
N VAL A 17 8.17 -20.26 -9.79
CA VAL A 17 9.56 -19.86 -9.56
C VAL A 17 10.24 -20.77 -8.55
N ASP A 18 9.60 -21.02 -7.40
CA ASP A 18 10.15 -21.89 -6.34
C ASP A 18 10.36 -23.33 -6.82
N ALA A 19 9.53 -23.80 -7.76
CA ALA A 19 9.66 -25.12 -8.39
C ALA A 19 10.66 -25.14 -9.57
N GLY A 20 11.25 -24.00 -9.94
CA GLY A 20 12.18 -23.89 -11.06
C GLY A 20 11.53 -24.07 -12.45
N LEU A 21 10.21 -23.88 -12.55
CA LEU A 21 9.47 -24.01 -13.81
C LEU A 21 9.65 -22.77 -14.71
N ILE A 22 9.83 -21.60 -14.09
CA ILE A 22 10.11 -20.33 -14.76
C ILE A 22 11.20 -19.58 -13.98
N GLU A 23 11.95 -18.72 -14.67
CA GLU A 23 12.88 -17.80 -14.01
C GLU A 23 12.14 -16.62 -13.38
N GLY A 24 12.56 -16.20 -12.19
CA GLY A 24 11.97 -15.06 -11.50
C GLY A 24 12.63 -14.79 -10.14
N PRO A 25 12.32 -13.65 -9.50
CA PRO A 25 12.80 -13.34 -8.16
C PRO A 25 12.10 -14.21 -7.11
N ARG A 26 12.66 -14.26 -5.89
CA ARG A 26 11.88 -14.73 -4.73
C ARG A 26 10.72 -13.77 -4.49
N MET A 27 9.50 -14.31 -4.40
CA MET A 27 8.29 -13.50 -4.27
C MET A 27 7.67 -13.66 -2.89
N VAL A 28 7.24 -12.54 -2.31
CA VAL A 28 6.34 -12.49 -1.16
C VAL A 28 4.96 -12.22 -1.72
N ALA A 29 4.10 -13.24 -1.77
CA ALA A 29 2.79 -13.14 -2.39
C ALA A 29 1.78 -12.50 -1.43
N CYS A 30 0.92 -11.64 -1.96
CA CYS A 30 -0.10 -10.89 -1.27
C CYS A 30 -1.52 -11.42 -1.52
N GLY A 31 -1.79 -11.93 -2.72
CA GLY A 31 -3.16 -12.25 -3.11
C GLY A 31 -4.05 -11.00 -3.19
N ARG A 32 -5.30 -11.12 -2.77
CA ARG A 32 -6.32 -10.07 -2.96
C ARG A 32 -6.18 -8.95 -1.92
N ASP A 33 -6.68 -7.78 -2.31
CA ASP A 33 -6.88 -6.64 -1.41
C ASP A 33 -8.07 -6.93 -0.48
N VAL A 34 -7.87 -6.88 0.83
CA VAL A 34 -8.93 -7.07 1.82
C VAL A 34 -9.47 -5.70 2.22
N VAL A 35 -10.73 -5.45 1.89
CA VAL A 35 -11.31 -4.09 1.89
C VAL A 35 -12.74 -4.09 2.42
N THR A 36 -13.27 -2.91 2.76
CA THR A 36 -14.68 -2.72 3.14
C THR A 36 -15.59 -2.53 1.93
N THR A 37 -16.90 -2.66 2.16
CA THR A 37 -17.90 -2.39 1.12
C THR A 37 -17.84 -0.93 0.69
N GLY A 38 -17.76 -0.68 -0.63
CA GLY A 38 -17.69 0.67 -1.19
C GLY A 38 -16.34 1.37 -1.03
N ASP A 39 -15.29 0.63 -0.68
CA ASP A 39 -13.92 1.14 -0.64
C ASP A 39 -13.34 1.36 -2.05
N SER A 40 -12.12 1.88 -2.13
CA SER A 40 -11.43 2.31 -3.35
C SER A 40 -11.19 1.21 -4.40
N VAL A 41 -11.34 -0.07 -4.04
CA VAL A 41 -11.29 -1.22 -4.97
C VAL A 41 -12.65 -1.90 -5.19
N ASP A 42 -13.69 -1.49 -4.45
CA ASP A 42 -15.10 -1.90 -4.61
C ASP A 42 -15.93 -0.72 -5.16
N MET A 43 -15.56 -0.26 -6.36
CA MET A 43 -15.98 1.04 -6.91
C MET A 43 -17.35 1.04 -7.60
N HIS A 44 -17.95 -0.12 -7.84
CA HIS A 44 -19.11 -0.25 -8.73
C HIS A 44 -20.36 -0.59 -7.93
N PRO A 45 -21.48 0.14 -8.13
CA PRO A 45 -22.75 -0.24 -7.53
C PRO A 45 -23.16 -1.67 -7.88
N ASP A 46 -23.75 -2.38 -6.92
CA ASP A 46 -24.14 -3.79 -7.07
C ASP A 46 -25.02 -4.08 -8.29
N TRP A 47 -25.88 -3.13 -8.67
CA TRP A 47 -26.81 -3.28 -9.79
C TRP A 47 -26.13 -3.25 -11.17
N TRP A 48 -24.84 -2.90 -11.27
CA TRP A 48 -24.04 -3.12 -12.48
C TRP A 48 -23.53 -4.55 -12.64
N ASN A 49 -23.53 -5.35 -11.57
CA ASN A 49 -22.96 -6.70 -11.56
C ASN A 49 -21.49 -6.76 -12.06
N LEU A 50 -20.74 -5.67 -11.87
CA LEU A 50 -19.31 -5.59 -12.12
C LEU A 50 -18.58 -5.83 -10.81
N LYS A 51 -18.00 -7.02 -10.65
CA LYS A 51 -17.32 -7.42 -9.42
C LYS A 51 -15.83 -7.56 -9.65
N MET A 52 -15.05 -6.96 -8.75
CA MET A 52 -13.59 -7.09 -8.70
C MET A 52 -13.16 -8.32 -7.89
N SER A 53 -13.93 -9.41 -7.89
CA SER A 53 -13.73 -10.57 -6.99
C SER A 53 -12.37 -11.27 -7.14
N GLY A 54 -11.71 -11.08 -8.28
CA GLY A 54 -10.34 -11.51 -8.51
C GLY A 54 -9.30 -10.66 -7.77
N LEU A 55 -9.53 -9.35 -7.62
CA LEU A 55 -8.59 -8.42 -6.98
C LEU A 55 -8.97 -8.11 -5.53
N ALA A 56 -10.27 -7.97 -5.24
CA ALA A 56 -10.78 -7.54 -3.95
C ALA A 56 -11.49 -8.68 -3.20
N ARG A 57 -11.27 -8.71 -1.89
CA ARG A 57 -12.02 -9.49 -0.91
C ARG A 57 -12.75 -8.52 0.03
N VAL A 58 -13.97 -8.17 -0.35
CA VAL A 58 -14.84 -7.25 0.40
C VAL A 58 -15.36 -7.90 1.69
N CYS A 59 -15.21 -7.26 2.84
CA CYS A 59 -15.71 -7.69 4.15
C CYS A 59 -16.03 -6.49 5.05
N ASP A 60 -17.03 -6.64 5.92
CA ASP A 60 -17.41 -5.61 6.89
C ASP A 60 -17.55 -6.23 8.29
N GLY A 61 -17.00 -5.55 9.27
CA GLY A 61 -16.97 -5.96 10.67
C GLY A 61 -15.76 -6.85 11.03
N PRO A 62 -15.34 -6.83 12.31
CA PRO A 62 -14.14 -7.54 12.77
C PRO A 62 -14.09 -9.02 12.40
N ASP A 63 -15.21 -9.73 12.53
CA ASP A 63 -15.24 -11.18 12.29
C ASP A 63 -15.11 -11.54 10.80
N GLU A 64 -15.66 -10.73 9.89
CA GLU A 64 -15.46 -10.95 8.46
C GLU A 64 -14.03 -10.58 8.03
N PHE A 65 -13.39 -9.59 8.66
CA PHE A 65 -11.96 -9.33 8.45
C PHE A 65 -11.10 -10.50 8.93
N ARG A 66 -11.34 -11.05 10.13
CA ARG A 66 -10.65 -12.27 10.58
C ARG A 66 -10.81 -13.40 9.57
N LYS A 67 -12.03 -13.63 9.10
CA LYS A 67 -12.33 -14.67 8.12
C LYS A 67 -11.64 -14.42 6.78
N ALA A 68 -11.68 -13.19 6.26
CA ALA A 68 -11.04 -12.80 5.00
C ALA A 68 -9.53 -13.03 5.06
N VAL A 69 -8.86 -12.55 6.11
CA VAL A 69 -7.42 -12.81 6.34
C VAL A 69 -7.13 -14.31 6.36
N ARG A 70 -7.95 -15.09 7.07
CA ARG A 70 -7.79 -16.54 7.16
C ARG A 70 -7.99 -17.25 5.82
N GLU A 71 -8.87 -16.72 4.95
CA GLU A 71 -9.10 -17.20 3.58
C GLU A 71 -7.92 -16.88 2.67
N GLU A 72 -7.38 -15.67 2.70
CA GLU A 72 -6.19 -15.29 1.92
C GLU A 72 -5.00 -16.18 2.32
N ILE A 73 -4.76 -16.38 3.61
CA ILE A 73 -3.70 -17.27 4.12
C ILE A 73 -3.89 -18.71 3.63
N LYS A 74 -5.14 -19.22 3.64
CA LYS A 74 -5.46 -20.55 3.10
C LYS A 74 -5.09 -20.65 1.61
N ASN A 75 -5.25 -19.57 0.85
CA ASN A 75 -4.91 -19.53 -0.57
C ASN A 75 -3.40 -19.36 -0.83
N GLY A 76 -2.60 -19.20 0.23
CA GLY A 76 -1.14 -19.34 0.18
C GLY A 76 -0.39 -18.03 0.11
N VAL A 77 -1.00 -16.91 0.53
CA VAL A 77 -0.34 -15.61 0.65
C VAL A 77 0.68 -15.60 1.80
N ASP A 78 1.67 -14.73 1.68
CA ASP A 78 2.74 -14.49 2.65
C ASP A 78 2.53 -13.21 3.44
N ILE A 79 1.86 -12.23 2.83
CA ILE A 79 1.51 -10.94 3.41
C ILE A 79 0.04 -10.62 3.08
N ILE A 80 -0.65 -9.93 3.99
CA ILE A 80 -2.01 -9.42 3.78
C ILE A 80 -1.94 -7.96 3.34
N LYS A 81 -2.78 -7.54 2.40
CA LYS A 81 -2.95 -6.13 2.00
C LYS A 81 -4.33 -5.62 2.39
N LEU A 82 -4.35 -4.52 3.13
CA LEU A 82 -5.55 -3.77 3.51
C LEU A 82 -5.64 -2.45 2.74
N TYR A 83 -6.84 -1.88 2.72
CA TYR A 83 -7.07 -0.47 2.39
C TYR A 83 -7.72 0.21 3.58
N VAL A 84 -6.95 1.06 4.27
CA VAL A 84 -7.36 1.65 5.56
C VAL A 84 -7.90 3.06 5.35
N THR A 85 -7.42 3.77 4.34
CA THR A 85 -7.80 5.14 4.01
C THR A 85 -8.15 5.31 2.53
N GLY A 86 -8.73 6.46 2.18
CA GLY A 86 -8.75 6.97 0.80
C GLY A 86 -7.47 7.77 0.46
N GLY A 87 -7.50 8.46 -0.69
CA GLY A 87 -6.44 9.34 -1.20
C GLY A 87 -5.49 8.66 -2.20
N HIS A 88 -4.42 9.38 -2.56
CA HIS A 88 -3.32 8.87 -3.42
C HIS A 88 -3.78 8.43 -4.82
N GLY A 89 -4.73 9.18 -5.39
CA GLY A 89 -5.29 8.86 -6.72
C GLY A 89 -6.42 7.84 -6.71
N LEU A 90 -6.92 7.46 -5.53
CA LEU A 90 -8.12 6.63 -5.38
C LEU A 90 -9.41 7.47 -5.35
N PRO A 91 -10.59 6.86 -5.58
CA PRO A 91 -11.87 7.59 -5.61
C PRO A 91 -12.32 8.17 -4.27
N LEU A 92 -11.94 7.55 -3.15
CA LEU A 92 -12.25 8.08 -1.82
C LEU A 92 -11.27 9.20 -1.46
N ASP A 93 -11.78 10.28 -0.89
CA ASP A 93 -10.98 11.45 -0.52
C ASP A 93 -9.93 11.13 0.57
N TYR A 94 -8.83 11.89 0.61
CA TYR A 94 -7.74 11.76 1.58
C TYR A 94 -8.18 11.61 3.05
N GLU A 95 -9.19 12.36 3.51
CA GLU A 95 -9.64 12.35 4.91
C GLU A 95 -10.47 11.11 5.29
N VAL A 96 -10.84 10.27 4.31
CA VAL A 96 -11.70 9.11 4.55
C VAL A 96 -10.93 7.98 5.23
N MET A 97 -11.52 7.44 6.29
CA MET A 97 -11.14 6.15 6.87
C MET A 97 -12.07 5.08 6.30
N SER A 98 -11.50 4.09 5.60
CA SER A 98 -12.25 2.98 5.00
C SER A 98 -12.53 1.86 6.01
N MET A 99 -11.79 1.83 7.13
CA MET A 99 -11.92 0.81 8.18
C MET A 99 -12.13 1.44 9.55
N THR A 100 -12.86 0.73 10.40
CA THR A 100 -12.89 0.97 11.85
C THR A 100 -11.64 0.41 12.52
N GLU A 101 -11.27 0.94 13.69
CA GLU A 101 -10.15 0.42 14.49
C GLU A 101 -10.35 -1.05 14.85
N ALA A 102 -11.58 -1.47 15.16
CA ALA A 102 -11.88 -2.86 15.49
C ALA A 102 -11.70 -3.83 14.30
N GLU A 103 -11.97 -3.39 13.07
CA GLU A 103 -11.71 -4.18 11.87
C GLU A 103 -10.21 -4.31 11.59
N LEU A 104 -9.48 -3.20 11.75
CA LEU A 104 -8.02 -3.14 11.59
C LEU A 104 -7.31 -4.06 12.59
N GLU A 105 -7.62 -3.94 13.89
CA GLU A 105 -7.09 -4.80 14.94
C GLU A 105 -7.37 -6.27 14.67
N ALA A 106 -8.60 -6.60 14.26
CA ALA A 106 -9.00 -7.98 13.97
C ALA A 106 -8.25 -8.57 12.77
N ALA A 107 -7.96 -7.75 11.74
CA ALA A 107 -7.15 -8.17 10.61
C ALA A 107 -5.68 -8.41 11.01
N VAL A 108 -5.10 -7.50 11.78
CA VAL A 108 -3.71 -7.62 12.29
C VAL A 108 -3.58 -8.86 13.18
N GLU A 109 -4.47 -9.01 14.16
CA GLU A 109 -4.54 -10.18 15.05
C GLU A 109 -4.58 -11.49 14.23
N ALA A 110 -5.50 -11.60 13.27
CA ALA A 110 -5.66 -12.82 12.48
C ALA A 110 -4.45 -13.14 11.59
N ALA A 111 -3.73 -12.13 11.11
CA ALA A 111 -2.51 -12.32 10.34
C ALA A 111 -1.37 -12.83 11.24
N HIS A 112 -1.15 -12.15 12.38
CA HIS A 112 -0.08 -12.46 13.32
C HIS A 112 -0.28 -13.81 14.03
N GLU A 113 -1.52 -14.19 14.38
CA GLU A 113 -1.86 -15.53 14.91
C GLU A 113 -1.37 -16.67 14.01
N ARG A 114 -1.19 -16.40 12.72
CA ARG A 114 -0.75 -17.38 11.70
C ARG A 114 0.67 -17.11 11.20
N GLY A 115 1.42 -16.22 11.87
CA GLY A 115 2.79 -15.88 11.53
C GLY A 115 2.92 -15.19 10.17
N LYS A 116 1.89 -14.45 9.75
CA LYS A 116 1.87 -13.70 8.49
C LYS A 116 1.98 -12.21 8.77
N LYS A 117 2.67 -11.50 7.87
CA LYS A 117 2.77 -10.05 7.92
C LYS A 117 1.53 -9.40 7.32
N ILE A 118 1.32 -8.13 7.63
CA ILE A 118 0.19 -7.35 7.11
C ILE A 118 0.63 -5.93 6.76
N ARG A 119 0.15 -5.44 5.63
CA ARG A 119 0.40 -4.11 5.09
C ARG A 119 -0.91 -3.41 4.71
N GLY A 120 -0.87 -2.10 4.56
CA GLY A 120 -2.08 -1.34 4.25
C GLY A 120 -1.82 -0.08 3.44
N HIS A 121 -2.68 0.19 2.46
CA HIS A 121 -2.79 1.51 1.84
C HIS A 121 -3.27 2.53 2.89
N ILE A 122 -2.38 3.43 3.31
CA ILE A 122 -2.60 4.37 4.42
C ILE A 122 -1.96 5.71 4.08
N ILE A 123 -2.79 6.72 3.86
CA ILE A 123 -2.34 8.03 3.40
C ILE A 123 -2.42 9.06 4.51
N ASN A 124 -3.57 9.19 5.17
CA ASN A 124 -3.77 10.24 6.15
C ASN A 124 -3.17 9.90 7.53
N LYS A 125 -2.82 10.96 8.28
CA LYS A 125 -2.24 10.87 9.63
C LYS A 125 -3.06 9.98 10.58
N ARG A 126 -4.39 10.10 10.54
CA ARG A 126 -5.28 9.33 11.43
C ARG A 126 -5.13 7.82 11.19
N GLY A 127 -5.08 7.40 9.93
CA GLY A 127 -4.86 6.02 9.54
C GLY A 127 -3.46 5.53 9.89
N ILE A 128 -2.43 6.37 9.72
CA ILE A 128 -1.04 6.06 10.10
C ILE A 128 -0.97 5.73 11.60
N LEU A 129 -1.48 6.63 12.44
CA LEU A 129 -1.47 6.47 13.89
C LEU A 129 -2.27 5.24 14.34
N ALA A 130 -3.47 5.02 13.78
CA ALA A 130 -4.30 3.87 14.12
C ALA A 130 -3.62 2.55 13.72
N SER A 131 -3.03 2.49 12.52
CA SER A 131 -2.39 1.30 11.98
C SER A 131 -1.10 0.94 12.71
N ALA A 132 -0.27 1.93 13.02
CA ALA A 132 0.93 1.72 13.80
C ALA A 132 0.61 1.15 15.18
N ARG A 133 -0.37 1.75 15.88
CA ARG A 133 -0.81 1.28 17.22
C ARG A 133 -1.47 -0.10 17.19
N ALA A 134 -2.16 -0.44 16.11
CA ALA A 134 -2.73 -1.77 15.91
C ALA A 134 -1.65 -2.85 15.66
N GLY A 135 -0.40 -2.46 15.39
CA GLY A 135 0.72 -3.37 15.13
C GLY A 135 0.87 -3.77 13.67
N LEU A 136 0.41 -2.94 12.73
CA LEU A 136 0.60 -3.19 11.29
C LEU A 136 2.10 -3.30 10.94
N ASP A 137 2.51 -4.25 10.09
CA ASP A 137 3.92 -4.42 9.77
C ASP A 137 4.44 -3.36 8.79
N ILE A 138 3.64 -2.98 7.79
CA ILE A 138 4.06 -2.06 6.72
C ILE A 138 2.96 -1.05 6.42
N ILE A 139 3.29 0.23 6.55
CA ILE A 139 2.47 1.36 6.14
C ILE A 139 2.84 1.68 4.70
N ASP A 140 1.89 1.48 3.78
CA ASP A 140 2.10 1.82 2.38
C ASP A 140 1.77 3.29 2.18
N HIS A 141 2.61 3.97 1.41
CA HIS A 141 2.62 5.41 1.20
C HIS A 141 2.92 6.14 2.52
N GLY A 142 1.92 6.50 3.33
CA GLY A 142 2.13 7.27 4.56
C GLY A 142 2.27 8.77 4.31
N ASP A 143 1.64 9.32 3.27
CA ASP A 143 1.88 10.70 2.83
C ASP A 143 1.57 11.79 3.87
N GLY A 144 0.64 11.53 4.77
CA GLY A 144 0.24 12.39 5.87
C GLY A 144 1.15 12.30 7.09
N MET A 145 2.35 11.70 6.97
CA MET A 145 3.31 11.58 8.06
C MET A 145 3.74 12.97 8.56
N ASP A 146 3.61 13.20 9.86
CA ASP A 146 4.23 14.31 10.56
C ASP A 146 5.09 13.80 11.72
N ALA A 147 5.73 14.71 12.46
CA ALA A 147 6.63 14.34 13.56
C ALA A 147 5.99 13.39 14.60
N GLU A 148 4.71 13.61 14.94
CA GLU A 148 4.00 12.71 15.86
C GLU A 148 3.80 11.32 15.23
N ALA A 149 3.42 11.27 13.95
CA ALA A 149 3.24 10.01 13.24
C ALA A 149 4.57 9.23 13.13
N ILE A 150 5.68 9.91 12.84
CA ILE A 150 7.02 9.32 12.79
C ILE A 150 7.38 8.67 14.12
N ASP A 151 7.20 9.39 15.24
CA ASP A 151 7.50 8.87 16.58
C ASP A 151 6.66 7.61 16.86
N VAL A 152 5.36 7.63 16.57
CA VAL A 152 4.47 6.48 16.79
C VAL A 152 4.83 5.29 15.90
N VAL A 153 5.17 5.54 14.63
CA VAL A 153 5.62 4.50 13.68
C VAL A 153 6.92 3.85 14.15
N ALA A 154 7.88 4.66 14.60
CA ALA A 154 9.15 4.17 15.15
C ALA A 154 8.95 3.36 16.44
N GLU A 155 8.12 3.85 17.36
CA GLU A 155 7.80 3.16 18.63
C GLU A 155 7.15 1.79 18.41
N ASN A 156 6.31 1.65 17.39
CA ASN A 156 5.62 0.39 17.07
C ASN A 156 6.40 -0.50 16.07
N GLY A 157 7.56 -0.04 15.59
CA GLY A 157 8.44 -0.83 14.72
C GLY A 157 7.86 -1.12 13.33
N CYS A 158 7.01 -0.24 12.82
CA CYS A 158 6.42 -0.38 11.50
C CYS A 158 7.44 -0.01 10.41
N PHE A 159 7.36 -0.70 9.28
CA PHE A 159 8.03 -0.28 8.05
C PHE A 159 7.18 0.74 7.33
N VAL A 160 7.80 1.63 6.56
CA VAL A 160 7.10 2.54 5.66
C VAL A 160 7.55 2.25 4.24
N ALA A 161 6.60 2.14 3.32
CA ALA A 161 6.84 1.98 1.88
C ALA A 161 6.35 3.24 1.16
N PRO A 162 7.16 4.31 1.04
CA PRO A 162 6.68 5.61 0.56
C PRO A 162 6.10 5.63 -0.84
N SER A 163 6.53 4.70 -1.71
CA SER A 163 6.15 4.61 -3.12
C SER A 163 6.26 5.94 -3.89
N LEU A 164 7.21 6.80 -3.48
CA LEU A 164 7.30 8.20 -3.88
C LEU A 164 7.36 8.40 -5.40
N TYR A 165 7.87 7.42 -6.12
CA TYR A 165 7.96 7.43 -7.58
C TYR A 165 6.60 7.42 -8.28
N PHE A 166 5.57 6.81 -7.70
CA PHE A 166 4.22 6.82 -8.27
C PHE A 166 3.73 8.26 -8.48
N SER A 167 3.72 9.04 -7.40
CA SER A 167 3.34 10.45 -7.43
C SER A 167 4.30 11.28 -8.29
N TRP A 168 5.62 11.07 -8.16
CA TRP A 168 6.62 11.75 -8.98
C TRP A 168 6.35 11.57 -10.48
N ASN A 169 6.10 10.34 -10.93
CA ASN A 169 5.92 10.00 -12.34
C ASN A 169 4.65 10.65 -12.92
N ILE A 170 3.56 10.71 -12.13
CA ILE A 170 2.31 11.36 -12.52
C ILE A 170 2.49 12.89 -12.60
N LEU A 171 3.15 13.49 -11.62
CA LEU A 171 3.42 14.93 -11.59
C LEU A 171 4.38 15.36 -12.70
N GLU A 172 5.38 14.52 -13.00
CA GLU A 172 6.33 14.76 -14.09
C GLU A 172 5.66 14.63 -15.46
N ASP A 173 4.79 13.64 -15.67
CA ASP A 173 3.97 13.52 -16.89
C ASP A 173 3.12 14.78 -17.11
N LYS A 174 2.45 15.25 -16.05
CA LYS A 174 1.70 16.52 -16.07
C LYS A 174 2.57 17.70 -16.44
N ARG A 175 3.77 17.81 -15.88
CA ARG A 175 4.72 18.89 -16.14
C ARG A 175 5.20 18.90 -17.59
N GLN A 176 5.43 17.73 -18.18
CA GLN A 176 5.91 17.57 -19.55
C GLN A 176 4.80 17.78 -20.59
N ASN A 177 3.61 17.24 -20.34
CA ASN A 177 2.52 17.19 -21.33
C ASN A 177 1.44 18.27 -21.12
N GLY A 178 1.44 18.95 -19.98
CA GLY A 178 0.44 19.94 -19.60
C GLY A 178 -0.91 19.36 -19.17
N THR A 179 -1.09 18.04 -19.20
CA THR A 179 -2.27 17.30 -18.74
C THR A 179 -1.87 15.95 -18.14
N SER A 180 -2.70 15.36 -17.29
CA SER A 180 -2.54 13.98 -16.80
C SER A 180 -3.87 13.22 -16.81
N SER A 181 -3.82 11.88 -16.85
CA SER A 181 -5.01 11.05 -16.59
C SER A 181 -5.47 11.13 -15.13
N PHE A 182 -4.63 11.66 -14.24
CA PHE A 182 -4.90 11.89 -12.83
C PHE A 182 -5.25 13.36 -12.53
N GLU A 183 -5.68 14.13 -13.52
CA GLU A 183 -5.86 15.59 -13.40
C GLU A 183 -6.65 16.02 -12.15
N ALA A 184 -7.69 15.26 -11.78
CA ALA A 184 -8.52 15.55 -10.60
C ALA A 184 -7.75 15.44 -9.27
N TRP A 185 -6.71 14.61 -9.20
CA TRP A 185 -5.93 14.33 -7.99
C TRP A 185 -4.58 15.07 -7.97
N ILE A 186 -4.17 15.74 -9.05
CA ILE A 186 -2.88 16.47 -9.12
C ILE A 186 -2.67 17.42 -7.93
N PRO A 187 -3.66 18.23 -7.49
CA PRO A 187 -3.45 19.11 -6.34
C PRO A 187 -3.13 18.35 -5.04
N GLU A 188 -3.86 17.27 -4.76
CA GLU A 188 -3.62 16.41 -3.59
C GLU A 188 -2.26 15.70 -3.70
N MET A 189 -1.97 15.10 -4.86
CA MET A 189 -0.71 14.39 -5.13
C MET A 189 0.51 15.31 -5.00
N GLN A 190 0.44 16.55 -5.48
CA GLN A 190 1.54 17.51 -5.34
C GLN A 190 1.78 17.86 -3.88
N GLN A 191 0.70 18.19 -3.15
CA GLN A 191 0.80 18.54 -1.74
C GLN A 191 1.37 17.39 -0.89
N THR A 192 0.87 16.17 -1.11
CA THR A 192 1.30 14.96 -0.40
C THR A 192 2.72 14.56 -0.77
N PHE A 193 3.09 14.62 -2.05
CA PHE A 193 4.46 14.38 -2.50
C PHE A 193 5.46 15.32 -1.84
N ASP A 194 5.20 16.63 -1.85
CA ASP A 194 6.11 17.62 -1.27
C ASP A 194 6.25 17.41 0.25
N SER A 195 5.12 17.26 0.95
CA SER A 195 5.10 17.01 2.40
C SER A 195 5.85 15.75 2.78
N HIS A 196 5.64 14.66 2.05
CA HIS A 196 6.24 13.38 2.36
C HIS A 196 7.74 13.38 2.03
N ALA A 197 8.13 13.92 0.87
CA ALA A 197 9.53 14.09 0.47
C ALA A 197 10.35 14.84 1.54
N GLU A 198 9.81 15.93 2.10
CA GLU A 198 10.45 16.71 3.16
C GLU A 198 10.66 15.92 4.47
N ARG A 199 9.87 14.86 4.70
CA ARG A 199 9.88 14.08 5.95
C ARG A 199 10.73 12.82 5.90
N LEU A 200 11.13 12.36 4.72
CA LEU A 200 11.95 11.14 4.58
C LEU A 200 13.25 11.17 5.42
N PRO A 201 14.00 12.28 5.50
CA PRO A 201 15.17 12.36 6.39
C PRO A 201 14.82 12.26 7.88
N GLU A 202 13.62 12.69 8.27
CA GLU A 202 13.14 12.57 9.65
C GLU A 202 12.79 11.11 9.99
N LEU A 203 12.18 10.38 9.06
CA LEU A 203 11.93 8.94 9.16
C LEU A 203 13.24 8.15 9.34
N GLU A 204 14.25 8.44 8.51
CA GLU A 204 15.58 7.81 8.60
C GLU A 204 16.21 8.08 9.98
N LYS A 205 16.20 9.34 10.43
CA LYS A 205 16.77 9.75 11.72
C LYS A 205 16.06 9.11 12.91
N ALA A 206 14.74 8.89 12.82
CA ALA A 206 13.96 8.19 13.82
C ALA A 206 14.18 6.66 13.81
N GLY A 207 14.92 6.14 12.82
CA GLY A 207 15.19 4.71 12.68
C GLY A 207 14.03 3.92 12.09
N VAL A 208 13.10 4.59 11.39
CA VAL A 208 11.98 3.93 10.69
C VAL A 208 12.53 3.24 9.44
N PRO A 209 12.36 1.91 9.29
CA PRO A 209 12.86 1.21 8.12
C PRO A 209 11.99 1.50 6.90
N LEU A 210 12.63 2.01 5.84
CA LEU A 210 11.99 2.29 4.56
C LEU A 210 12.02 1.06 3.63
N LEU A 211 11.00 0.94 2.78
CA LEU A 211 10.89 -0.10 1.75
C LEU A 211 10.76 0.54 0.38
N LEU A 212 11.59 0.05 -0.55
CA LEU A 212 11.60 0.44 -1.96
C LEU A 212 10.78 -0.52 -2.83
N GLY A 213 10.27 -0.02 -3.95
CA GLY A 213 9.77 -0.80 -5.08
C GLY A 213 8.28 -1.10 -5.06
N ASP A 214 7.45 -0.20 -4.55
CA ASP A 214 5.99 -0.35 -4.43
C ASP A 214 5.23 0.33 -5.59
N ASP A 215 3.95 0.00 -5.80
CA ASP A 215 3.06 0.53 -6.87
C ASP A 215 3.46 0.24 -8.33
N PHE A 216 4.32 -0.75 -8.56
CA PHE A 216 4.62 -1.26 -9.90
C PHE A 216 3.65 -2.37 -10.31
N GLY A 217 3.28 -2.40 -11.60
CA GLY A 217 2.39 -3.40 -12.20
C GLY A 217 1.23 -2.82 -13.00
N VAL A 218 1.08 -1.49 -13.01
CA VAL A 218 0.07 -0.77 -13.81
C VAL A 218 0.69 -0.11 -15.05
N GLY A 219 -0.14 0.32 -15.99
CA GLY A 219 0.33 0.73 -17.34
C GLY A 219 1.35 1.87 -17.36
N TRP A 220 1.20 2.85 -16.47
CA TRP A 220 2.15 3.97 -16.30
C TRP A 220 3.28 3.66 -15.31
N MET A 221 3.22 2.51 -14.64
CA MET A 221 4.22 2.01 -13.70
C MET A 221 4.57 0.54 -13.99
N PRO A 222 5.17 0.24 -15.16
CA PRO A 222 5.36 -1.14 -15.59
C PRO A 222 6.38 -1.87 -14.72
N HIS A 223 6.22 -3.20 -14.60
CA HIS A 223 7.27 -4.05 -14.03
C HIS A 223 8.58 -3.92 -14.81
N GLY A 224 9.70 -3.99 -14.09
CA GLY A 224 11.06 -3.91 -14.66
C GLY A 224 11.74 -2.56 -14.50
N ASP A 225 10.98 -1.49 -14.23
CA ASP A 225 11.51 -0.13 -14.04
C ASP A 225 11.69 0.26 -12.55
N TYR A 226 11.73 -0.73 -11.64
CA TYR A 226 11.77 -0.52 -10.18
C TYR A 226 12.87 0.45 -9.72
N ALA A 227 14.06 0.38 -10.34
CA ALA A 227 15.19 1.22 -9.96
C ALA A 227 14.95 2.73 -10.21
N ARG A 228 13.97 3.09 -11.04
CA ARG A 228 13.61 4.50 -11.27
C ARG A 228 13.08 5.16 -10.00
N GLU A 229 12.61 4.39 -9.04
CA GLU A 229 12.13 4.95 -7.79
C GLU A 229 13.21 5.73 -7.04
N LEU A 230 14.48 5.32 -7.18
CA LEU A 230 15.62 6.06 -6.62
C LEU A 230 15.76 7.49 -7.18
N LEU A 231 15.19 7.78 -8.35
CA LEU A 231 15.16 9.14 -8.90
C LEU A 231 14.27 10.06 -8.05
N ALA A 232 13.13 9.56 -7.59
CA ALA A 232 12.22 10.32 -6.74
C ALA A 232 12.86 10.60 -5.37
N TYR A 233 13.52 9.61 -4.77
CA TYR A 233 14.25 9.79 -3.51
C TYR A 233 15.40 10.80 -3.63
N ARG A 234 16.19 10.72 -4.71
CA ARG A 234 17.25 11.70 -4.98
C ARG A 234 16.67 13.12 -5.09
N ASP A 235 15.57 13.29 -5.82
CA ASP A 235 14.95 14.60 -6.03
C ASP A 235 14.30 15.13 -4.74
N ALA A 236 13.86 14.24 -3.85
CA ALA A 236 13.43 14.52 -2.48
C ALA A 236 14.57 14.82 -1.50
N GLY A 237 15.83 14.80 -1.95
CA GLY A 237 16.99 15.12 -1.11
C GLY A 237 17.48 13.98 -0.22
N MET A 238 17.01 12.75 -0.44
CA MET A 238 17.56 11.55 0.18
C MET A 238 18.79 11.05 -0.59
N ASP A 239 19.79 10.54 0.13
CA ASP A 239 20.88 9.80 -0.51
C ASP A 239 20.33 8.43 -0.95
N PRO A 240 20.36 8.07 -2.23
CA PRO A 240 19.89 6.76 -2.69
C PRO A 240 20.57 5.56 -2.01
N LEU A 241 21.72 5.75 -1.34
CA LEU A 241 22.41 4.70 -0.58
C LEU A 241 21.90 4.53 0.86
N THR A 242 21.11 5.48 1.38
CA THR A 242 20.55 5.41 2.74
C THR A 242 19.12 4.88 2.76
N VAL A 243 18.51 4.69 1.59
CA VAL A 243 17.17 4.09 1.40
C VAL A 243 17.24 2.57 1.28
#